data_AF-A0A4Y2EKC5-F1
#
_entry.id   AF-A0A4Y2EKC5-F1
#
_cell.length_a   1.000
_cell.length_b   1.000
_cell.length_c   1.000
_cell.angle_alpha   90.00
_cell.angle_beta   90.00
_cell.angle_gamma   90.00
#
_symmetry.space_group_name_H-M   'P 1'
#
loop_
_entity.id
_entity.type
_entity.pdbx_description
1 polymer ?
#
loop_
_entity_poly.entity_id
_entity_poly.type
_entity_poly.pdbx_seq_one_letter_code
_entity_poly.pdbx_strand_id
1 'polypeptide(L)'
;MLIKVRDAIFGKRRNKFRRKVVFFHQDNSRSHVSTMTGRTLYKLKWDLMQHKPYSPGMTPSDLYLFSHLQLHLDGALFSSNGEIMNEVHLFLDSRTPQFFAEGIEKLPKRWQTIVDFIGDYYLH
;
A
#
# COMPACT_ATOMS: atom_id res chain seq x y z
N MET A 1 5.19 4.92 13.46
CA MET A 1 4.14 4.86 12.43
C MET A 1 3.37 3.52 12.48
N LEU A 2 4.02 2.36 12.32
CA LEU A 2 3.33 1.05 12.27
C LEU A 2 2.60 0.63 13.56
N ILE A 3 3.06 1.07 14.74
CA ILE A 3 2.38 0.78 16.02
C ILE A 3 0.98 1.43 16.06
N LYS A 4 0.83 2.66 15.57
CA LYS A 4 -0.47 3.34 15.49
C LYS A 4 -1.42 2.58 14.56
N VAL A 5 -0.90 2.06 13.44
CA VAL A 5 -1.66 1.23 12.49
C VAL A 5 -2.11 -0.07 13.15
N ARG A 6 -1.23 -0.73 13.91
CA ARG A 6 -1.57 -1.92 14.70
C ARG A 6 -2.75 -1.66 15.63
N ASP A 7 -2.71 -0.56 16.37
CA ASP A 7 -3.76 -0.23 17.34
C ASP A 7 -5.10 0.07 16.65
N ALA A 8 -5.07 0.79 15.53
CA ALA A 8 -6.25 1.03 14.70
C ALA A 8 -6.84 -0.27 14.12
N ILE A 9 -5.99 -1.20 13.65
CA ILE A 9 -6.41 -2.52 13.17
C ILE A 9 -7.07 -3.31 14.29
N PHE A 10 -6.47 -3.34 15.49
CA PHE A 10 -7.05 -4.02 16.64
C PHE A 10 -8.40 -3.42 17.04
N GLY A 11 -8.52 -2.09 17.06
CA GLY A 11 -9.80 -1.41 17.31
C GLY A 11 -10.89 -1.83 16.33
N LYS A 12 -10.61 -1.80 15.01
CA LYS A 12 -11.58 -2.15 13.96
C LYS A 12 -11.90 -3.65 13.88
N ARG A 13 -10.98 -4.53 14.29
CA ARG A 13 -11.16 -6.00 14.22
C ARG A 13 -11.64 -6.63 15.52
N ARG A 14 -11.85 -5.86 16.60
CA ARG A 14 -12.18 -6.36 17.95
C ARG A 14 -13.39 -7.30 18.01
N ASN A 15 -14.35 -7.17 17.09
CA ASN A 15 -15.56 -8.01 17.02
C ASN A 15 -15.46 -9.19 16.03
N LYS A 16 -14.32 -9.38 15.35
CA LYS A 16 -14.10 -10.53 14.44
C LYS A 16 -13.32 -11.61 15.18
N PHE A 17 -14.01 -12.69 15.55
CA PHE A 17 -13.56 -13.84 16.38
C PHE A 17 -12.35 -14.66 15.88
N ARG A 18 -11.48 -14.14 15.01
CA ARG A 18 -10.25 -14.82 14.61
C ARG A 18 -9.11 -13.82 14.59
N ARG A 19 -8.01 -14.14 15.29
CA ARG A 19 -6.69 -13.53 15.10
C ARG A 19 -6.27 -13.74 13.65
N LYS A 20 -6.77 -12.90 12.75
CA LYS A 20 -6.34 -12.91 11.36
C LYS A 20 -4.91 -12.39 11.33
N VAL A 21 -4.01 -13.23 10.86
CA VAL A 21 -2.65 -12.86 10.45
C VAL A 21 -2.75 -11.60 9.59
N VAL A 22 -1.87 -10.63 9.85
CA VAL A 22 -1.74 -9.43 9.02
C VAL A 22 -0.63 -9.71 8.03
N PHE A 23 -1.00 -9.82 6.75
CA PHE A 23 -0.04 -9.80 5.66
C PHE A 23 0.34 -8.35 5.38
N PHE A 24 1.64 -8.06 5.46
CA PHE A 24 2.21 -6.75 5.21
C PHE A 24 2.96 -6.80 3.87
N HIS A 25 2.58 -5.94 2.93
CA HIS A 25 3.24 -5.82 1.63
C HIS A 25 3.97 -4.48 1.56
N GLN A 26 5.25 -4.51 1.22
CA GLN A 26 6.11 -3.34 0.96
C GLN A 26 7.07 -3.68 -0.17
N ASP A 27 7.65 -2.66 -0.79
CA ASP A 27 8.71 -2.81 -1.77
C ASP A 27 10.07 -3.17 -1.10
N ASN A 28 11.04 -3.56 -1.93
CA ASN A 28 12.36 -4.01 -1.48
C ASN A 28 13.39 -2.87 -1.35
N SER A 29 12.98 -1.62 -1.13
CA SER A 29 13.94 -0.54 -0.90
C SER A 29 14.85 -0.86 0.31
N ARG A 30 16.09 -0.38 0.27
CA ARG A 30 17.12 -0.74 1.27
C ARG A 30 16.70 -0.43 2.72
N SER A 31 15.93 0.64 2.93
CA SER A 31 15.41 0.99 4.25
C SER A 31 14.34 0.01 4.73
N HIS A 32 13.49 -0.51 3.82
CA HIS A 32 12.41 -1.44 4.11
C HIS A 32 12.90 -2.88 4.35
N VAL A 33 14.02 -3.28 3.77
CA VAL A 33 14.65 -4.60 4.02
C VAL A 33 15.67 -4.59 5.17
N SER A 34 15.82 -3.47 5.88
CA SER A 34 16.77 -3.37 6.99
C SER A 34 16.42 -4.31 8.15
N THR A 35 17.44 -4.72 8.91
CA THR A 35 17.29 -5.54 10.12
C THR A 35 16.32 -4.90 11.13
N MET A 36 16.27 -3.57 11.20
CA MET A 36 15.37 -2.86 12.10
C MET A 36 13.91 -2.98 11.68
N THR A 37 13.63 -2.89 10.37
CA THR A 37 12.29 -3.10 9.82
C THR A 37 11.83 -4.54 10.06
N GLY A 38 12.69 -5.53 9.78
CA GLY A 38 12.41 -6.94 10.04
C GLY A 38 12.10 -7.23 11.52
N ARG A 39 12.90 -6.70 12.45
CA ARG A 39 12.65 -6.82 13.90
C ARG A 39 11.31 -6.20 14.31
N THR A 40 10.93 -5.09 13.69
CA THR A 40 9.67 -4.41 13.99
C THR A 40 8.48 -5.24 13.53
N LEU A 41 8.51 -5.77 12.30
CA LEU A 41 7.45 -6.65 11.77
C LEU A 41 7.29 -7.93 12.60
N TYR A 42 8.40 -8.54 13.03
CA TYR A 42 8.39 -9.67 13.94
C TYR A 42 7.68 -9.36 15.27
N LYS A 43 8.00 -8.22 15.91
CA LYS A 43 7.33 -7.77 17.14
C LYS A 43 5.83 -7.52 16.94
N LEU A 44 5.44 -7.05 15.76
CA LEU A 44 4.04 -6.82 15.40
C LEU A 44 3.29 -8.12 15.06
N LYS A 45 4.00 -9.24 14.87
CA LYS A 45 3.47 -10.52 14.38
C LYS A 45 2.77 -10.37 13.03
N TRP A 46 3.38 -9.58 12.15
CA TRP A 46 2.91 -9.37 10.78
C TRP A 46 3.79 -10.17 9.83
N ASP A 47 3.15 -10.88 8.91
CA ASP A 47 3.84 -11.69 7.92
C ASP A 47 4.17 -10.80 6.73
N LEU A 48 5.46 -10.62 6.45
CA LEU A 48 5.93 -9.89 5.30
C LEU A 48 5.68 -10.73 4.03
N MET A 49 4.89 -10.18 3.11
CA MET A 49 4.70 -10.78 1.79
C MET A 49 6.00 -10.66 1.01
N GLN A 50 6.41 -11.77 0.38
CA GLN A 50 7.60 -11.77 -0.47
C GLN A 50 7.36 -10.89 -1.70
N HIS A 51 8.30 -10.00 -1.96
CA HIS A 51 8.29 -9.13 -3.13
C HIS A 51 9.52 -9.45 -3.99
N LYS A 52 9.33 -9.56 -5.31
CA LYS A 52 10.45 -9.83 -6.23
C LYS A 52 11.32 -8.58 -6.36
N PRO A 53 12.66 -8.69 -6.38
CA PRO A 53 13.53 -7.55 -6.67
C PRO A 53 13.17 -6.88 -8.00
N TYR A 54 13.24 -5.55 -8.05
CA TYR A 54 13.07 -4.75 -9.27
C TYR A 54 11.75 -5.06 -10.02
N SER A 55 10.64 -5.09 -9.30
CA SER A 55 9.30 -5.22 -9.90
C SER A 55 8.42 -3.95 -9.71
N PRO A 56 8.76 -2.81 -10.36
CA PRO A 56 8.04 -1.53 -10.38
C PRO A 56 6.52 -1.55 -10.63
N GLY A 57 5.89 -2.70 -10.85
CA GLY A 57 4.45 -2.84 -11.07
C GLY A 57 3.76 -3.81 -10.10
N MET A 58 4.33 -4.07 -8.93
CA MET A 58 3.77 -5.07 -7.99
C MET A 58 3.11 -4.48 -6.75
N THR A 59 3.31 -3.20 -6.45
CA THR A 59 2.75 -2.55 -5.26
C THR A 59 1.35 -1.98 -5.55
N PRO A 60 0.30 -2.37 -4.81
CA PRO A 60 -1.05 -1.82 -5.00
C PRO A 60 -1.11 -0.30 -4.79
N SER A 61 -0.24 0.24 -3.92
CA SER A 61 -0.17 1.67 -3.66
C SER A 61 0.24 2.45 -4.91
N ASP A 62 1.33 2.06 -5.57
CA ASP A 62 1.88 2.76 -6.73
C ASP A 62 0.95 2.70 -7.95
N LEU A 63 0.23 1.59 -8.07
CA LEU A 63 -0.57 1.25 -9.24
C LEU A 63 -2.05 1.63 -9.18
N TYR A 64 -2.54 1.96 -7.99
CA TYR A 64 -3.94 2.29 -7.78
C TYR A 64 -4.06 3.54 -6.93
N LEU A 65 -3.62 3.52 -5.68
CA LEU A 65 -3.79 4.66 -4.77
C LEU A 65 -3.09 5.92 -5.29
N PHE A 66 -1.79 5.81 -5.60
CA PHE A 66 -0.99 6.93 -6.05
C PHE A 66 -1.32 7.35 -7.47
N SER A 67 -1.74 6.45 -8.35
CA SER A 67 -2.22 6.83 -9.69
C SER A 67 -3.49 7.69 -9.60
N HIS A 68 -4.46 7.32 -8.75
CA HIS A 68 -5.67 8.14 -8.55
C HIS A 68 -5.36 9.45 -7.82
N LEU A 69 -4.42 9.43 -6.87
CA LEU A 69 -3.98 10.64 -6.19
C LEU A 69 -3.27 11.59 -7.16
N GLN A 70 -2.41 11.08 -8.03
CA GLN A 70 -1.73 11.88 -9.04
C GLN A 70 -2.74 12.53 -9.98
N LEU A 71 -3.74 11.78 -10.46
CA LEU A 71 -4.83 12.34 -11.27
C LEU A 71 -5.64 13.41 -10.52
N HIS A 72 -5.86 13.23 -9.22
CA HIS A 72 -6.58 14.20 -8.39
C HIS A 72 -5.79 15.50 -8.18
N LEU A 73 -4.47 15.38 -8.07
CA LEU A 73 -3.56 16.52 -7.88
C LEU A 73 -3.12 17.15 -9.21
N ASP A 74 -3.47 16.55 -10.35
CA ASP A 74 -2.99 17.00 -11.65
C ASP A 74 -3.48 18.42 -11.97
N GLY A 75 -2.56 19.27 -12.41
CA GLY A 75 -2.82 20.68 -12.68
C GLY A 75 -3.05 21.58 -11.44
N ALA A 76 -3.03 21.03 -10.23
CA ALA A 76 -3.16 21.83 -9.01
C ALA A 76 -1.83 22.51 -8.65
N LEU A 77 -1.90 23.80 -8.32
CA LEU A 77 -0.77 24.57 -7.79
C LEU A 77 -0.96 24.78 -6.30
N PHE A 78 0.07 24.46 -5.53
CA PHE A 78 0.06 24.59 -4.08
C PHE A 78 1.14 25.56 -3.63
N SER A 79 0.79 26.43 -2.71
CA SER A 79 1.69 27.49 -2.21
C SER A 79 2.47 27.03 -0.98
N SER A 80 2.10 25.90 -0.38
CA SER A 80 2.75 25.36 0.81
C SER A 80 2.61 23.84 0.92
N ASN A 81 3.51 23.22 1.70
CA ASN A 81 3.38 21.81 2.08
C ASN A 81 2.11 21.54 2.89
N GLY A 82 1.62 22.53 3.65
CA GLY A 82 0.39 22.41 4.42
C GLY A 82 -0.84 22.22 3.54
N GLU A 83 -0.90 22.94 2.42
CA GLU A 83 -1.97 22.81 1.42
C GLU A 83 -1.96 21.43 0.77
N ILE A 84 -0.80 20.95 0.31
CA ILE A 84 -0.68 19.60 -0.29
C ILE A 84 -1.09 18.53 0.72
N MET A 85 -0.61 18.63 1.96
CA MET A 85 -0.96 17.66 3.01
C MET A 85 -2.47 17.65 3.28
N ASN A 86 -3.11 18.83 3.35
CA ASN A 86 -4.55 18.92 3.53
C ASN A 86 -5.31 18.29 2.36
N GLU A 87 -4.88 18.56 1.12
CA GLU A 87 -5.52 18.01 -0.07
C GLU A 87 -5.39 16.48 -0.13
N VAL A 88 -4.22 15.94 0.24
CA VAL A 88 -4.01 14.49 0.35
C VAL A 88 -4.92 13.89 1.44
N HIS A 89 -5.10 14.58 2.57
CA HIS A 89 -6.02 14.12 3.61
C HIS A 89 -7.47 14.11 3.13
N LEU A 90 -7.93 15.19 2.49
CA LEU A 90 -9.27 15.27 1.90
C LEU A 90 -9.49 14.18 0.85
N PHE A 91 -8.49 13.95 -0.02
CA PHE A 91 -8.52 12.87 -0.98
C PHE A 91 -8.75 11.52 -0.29
N LEU A 92 -7.95 11.19 0.74
CA LEU A 92 -8.03 9.90 1.43
C LEU A 92 -9.36 9.72 2.18
N ASP A 93 -9.84 10.77 2.85
CA ASP A 93 -11.08 10.75 3.61
C ASP A 93 -12.32 10.67 2.70
N SER A 94 -12.22 11.15 1.46
CA SER A 94 -13.29 11.03 0.45
C SER A 94 -13.44 9.61 -0.12
N ARG A 95 -12.44 8.73 0.04
CA ARG A 95 -12.47 7.38 -0.55
C ARG A 95 -13.31 6.42 0.28
N THR A 96 -14.17 5.69 -0.41
CA THR A 96 -14.99 4.65 0.22
C THR A 96 -14.14 3.43 0.59
N PRO A 97 -14.59 2.59 1.53
CA PRO A 97 -13.95 1.29 1.78
C PRO A 97 -13.84 0.42 0.53
N GLN A 98 -14.80 0.55 -0.40
CA GLN A 98 -14.80 -0.19 -1.67
C GLN A 98 -13.63 0.20 -2.57
N PHE A 99 -13.29 1.49 -2.65
CA PHE A 99 -12.12 1.96 -3.40
C PHE A 99 -10.84 1.24 -2.95
N PHE A 100 -10.59 1.15 -1.64
CA PHE A 100 -9.42 0.45 -1.12
C PHE A 100 -9.49 -1.08 -1.38
N ALA A 101 -10.69 -1.67 -1.32
CA ALA A 101 -10.87 -3.09 -1.62
C ALA A 101 -10.54 -3.40 -3.09
N GLU A 102 -11.03 -2.60 -4.03
CA GLU A 102 -10.76 -2.76 -5.46
C GLU A 102 -9.26 -2.68 -5.79
N GLY A 103 -8.53 -1.76 -5.16
CA GLY A 103 -7.09 -1.64 -5.34
C GLY A 103 -6.34 -2.93 -4.95
N ILE A 104 -6.79 -3.60 -3.88
CA ILE A 104 -6.24 -4.89 -3.42
C ILE A 104 -6.71 -6.04 -4.32
N GLU A 105 -7.99 -6.06 -4.71
CA GLU A 105 -8.57 -7.12 -5.55
C GLU A 105 -8.01 -7.14 -6.98
N LYS A 106 -7.49 -6.01 -7.48
CA LYS A 106 -6.80 -5.94 -8.77
C LYS A 106 -5.41 -6.58 -8.75
N LEU A 107 -4.83 -6.87 -7.58
CA LEU A 107 -3.47 -7.41 -7.47
C LEU A 107 -3.28 -8.79 -8.11
N PRO A 108 -4.13 -9.81 -7.86
CA PRO A 108 -3.88 -11.14 -8.40
C PRO A 108 -3.87 -11.15 -9.93
N LYS A 109 -4.81 -10.41 -10.55
CA LYS A 109 -4.86 -10.27 -12.01
C LYS A 109 -3.57 -9.64 -12.56
N ARG A 110 -3.07 -8.59 -11.91
CA ARG A 110 -1.82 -7.93 -12.34
C ARG A 110 -0.59 -8.80 -12.13
N TRP A 111 -0.51 -9.52 -11.02
CA TRP A 111 0.59 -10.47 -10.80
C TRP A 111 0.60 -11.58 -11.86
N GLN A 112 -0.59 -12.09 -12.23
CA GLN A 112 -0.71 -13.04 -13.32
C GLN A 112 -0.19 -12.44 -14.64
N THR A 113 -0.59 -11.21 -14.97
CA THR A 113 -0.10 -10.49 -16.14
C THR A 113 1.43 -10.36 -16.17
N ILE A 114 2.07 -10.02 -15.03
CA ILE A 114 3.53 -9.91 -14.94
C ILE A 114 4.22 -11.27 -15.17
N VAL A 115 3.63 -12.35 -14.66
CA VAL A 115 4.14 -13.72 -14.87
C VAL A 115 4.01 -14.11 -16.34
N ASP A 116 2.86 -13.83 -16.95
CA ASP A 116 2.57 -14.19 -18.35
C ASP A 116 3.49 -13.45 -19.34
N PHE A 117 3.94 -12.24 -19.02
CA PHE A 117 4.86 -11.45 -19.84
C PHE A 117 6.35 -11.63 -19.51
N ILE A 118 6.73 -12.68 -18.76
CA ILE A 118 8.14 -13.06 -18.46
C ILE A 118 8.95 -11.89 -17.84
N GLY A 119 8.28 -10.90 -17.24
CA GLY A 119 8.94 -9.73 -16.64
C GLY A 119 9.27 -8.58 -17.60
N ASP A 120 8.84 -8.61 -18.86
CA ASP A 120 8.85 -7.43 -19.72
C ASP A 120 7.63 -6.53 -19.40
N TYR A 121 7.90 -5.27 -19.08
CA TYR A 121 6.87 -4.31 -18.69
C TYR A 121 5.95 -4.00 -19.87
N TYR A 122 4.63 -4.11 -19.64
CA TYR A 122 3.67 -3.38 -20.45
C TYR A 122 3.80 -1.88 -20.15
N LEU A 123 4.20 -1.09 -21.14
CA LEU A 123 3.93 0.35 -21.13
C LEU A 123 2.41 0.51 -21.20
N HIS A 124 1.84 1.15 -20.18
CA HIS A 124 0.44 1.54 -20.19
C HIS A 124 0.28 2.95 -20.75
#